data_AF-A0A0A1I111-F1
#
_entry.id   AF-A0A0A1I111-F1
#
_cell.length_a   1.000
_cell.length_b   1.000
_cell.length_c   1.000
_cell.angle_alpha   90.00
_cell.angle_beta   90.00
_cell.angle_gamma   90.00
#
_symmetry.space_group_name_H-M   'P 1'
#
loop_
_entity.id
_entity.type
_entity.pdbx_description
1 polymer ?
#
loop_
_entity_poly.entity_id
_entity_poly.type
_entity_poly.pdbx_seq_one_letter_code
_entity_poly.pdbx_strand_id
1 'polypeptide(L)'
;MSVRVGIVMDPIASISYKKDSSLAMLLAAQKRGWELFYMEQRDLYQAEGQARARMKPLKVFASPEKWFELGDEKDALLSDLDVILMRKDPPFDMEFVYSTYLLEQAETAGVLVVNKPQSLRDCNEKLFATLFPQCTPPTIVSRRPDVLRAFADHHGDVILKPLDGMGGSSIFRHTAGHPNLSVILETLTLHGQQQIMIQGYLPAIVDGDKRILMIDGEPVDYCLARIPAAGETRGNLAAGGRGEARPLTEKDRWIAAQVGPTLREKGLLFVGLDVIGEHLTEINVTSPTCIREIDNAFGTDIGGMLMDAIDQKLKAR
;
A
#
# COMPACT_ATOMS: atom_id res chain seq x y z
N MET A 1 -15.17 -27.00 -3.01
CA MET A 1 -15.32 -26.06 -4.13
C MET A 1 -14.01 -25.30 -4.25
N SER A 2 -13.56 -24.97 -5.46
CA SER A 2 -12.37 -24.13 -5.62
C SER A 2 -12.74 -22.67 -5.33
N VAL A 3 -11.87 -21.94 -4.63
CA VAL A 3 -12.07 -20.51 -4.33
C VAL A 3 -11.85 -19.72 -5.62
N ARG A 4 -12.76 -18.80 -5.93
CA ARG A 4 -12.71 -17.89 -7.08
C ARG A 4 -12.20 -16.53 -6.62
N VAL A 5 -11.03 -16.14 -7.14
CA VAL A 5 -10.30 -14.93 -6.79
C VAL A 5 -10.37 -13.93 -7.93
N GLY A 6 -11.01 -12.80 -7.70
CA GLY A 6 -10.84 -11.61 -8.54
C GLY A 6 -9.59 -10.82 -8.14
N ILE A 7 -8.93 -10.20 -9.09
CA ILE A 7 -7.96 -9.13 -8.84
C ILE A 7 -8.30 -7.91 -9.67
N VAL A 8 -8.36 -6.75 -9.01
CA VAL A 8 -8.42 -5.44 -9.66
C VAL A 8 -7.03 -4.83 -9.56
N MET A 9 -6.33 -4.66 -10.69
CA MET A 9 -4.97 -4.14 -10.71
C MET A 9 -4.70 -3.28 -11.96
N ASP A 10 -3.58 -2.58 -11.96
CA ASP A 10 -3.01 -1.97 -13.16
C ASP A 10 -2.67 -3.04 -14.23
N PRO A 11 -2.51 -2.66 -15.51
CA PRO A 11 -2.37 -3.63 -16.60
C PRO A 11 -1.30 -4.70 -16.32
N ILE A 12 -1.72 -5.97 -16.20
CA ILE A 12 -0.83 -7.09 -15.86
C ILE A 12 0.33 -7.27 -16.87
N ALA A 13 0.14 -6.82 -18.12
CA ALA A 13 1.16 -6.82 -19.15
C ALA A 13 2.31 -5.82 -18.90
N SER A 14 2.11 -4.84 -18.03
CA SER A 14 3.07 -3.76 -17.75
C SER A 14 3.86 -3.94 -16.46
N ILE A 15 3.56 -4.97 -15.68
CA ILE A 15 4.22 -5.22 -14.39
C ILE A 15 5.69 -5.61 -14.55
N SER A 16 6.46 -5.40 -13.49
CA SER A 16 7.81 -5.95 -13.40
C SER A 16 7.78 -7.36 -12.83
N TYR A 17 7.95 -8.38 -13.68
CA TYR A 17 7.95 -9.80 -13.26
C TYR A 17 8.78 -10.07 -11.98
N LYS A 18 9.96 -9.44 -11.88
CA LYS A 18 10.90 -9.67 -10.77
C LYS A 18 10.48 -9.03 -9.44
N LYS A 19 9.59 -8.03 -9.46
CA LYS A 19 9.28 -7.18 -8.30
C LYS A 19 7.79 -7.19 -7.91
N ASP A 20 6.93 -7.61 -8.83
CA ASP A 20 5.49 -7.46 -8.65
C ASP A 20 4.93 -8.40 -7.57
N SER A 21 4.34 -7.78 -6.55
CA SER A 21 3.76 -8.47 -5.39
C SER A 21 2.38 -9.05 -5.72
N SER A 22 1.61 -8.42 -6.61
CA SER A 22 0.33 -8.94 -7.07
C SER A 22 0.52 -10.27 -7.80
N LEU A 23 1.54 -10.39 -8.66
CA LEU A 23 1.91 -11.65 -9.31
C LEU A 23 2.35 -12.73 -8.30
N ALA A 24 3.06 -12.35 -7.23
CA ALA A 24 3.42 -13.31 -6.17
C ALA A 24 2.17 -13.87 -5.46
N MET A 25 1.19 -13.01 -5.15
CA MET A 25 -0.10 -13.42 -4.58
C MET A 25 -0.88 -14.34 -5.53
N LEU A 26 -0.94 -13.99 -6.83
CA LEU A 26 -1.65 -14.78 -7.84
C LEU A 26 -1.01 -16.16 -8.04
N LEU A 27 0.33 -16.25 -8.04
CA LEU A 27 1.04 -17.53 -8.10
C LEU A 27 0.73 -18.41 -6.87
N ALA A 28 0.68 -17.80 -5.68
CA ALA A 28 0.33 -18.50 -4.45
C ALA A 28 -1.13 -19.00 -4.46
N ALA A 29 -2.07 -18.18 -4.92
CA ALA A 29 -3.46 -18.58 -5.10
C ALA A 29 -3.60 -19.73 -6.11
N GLN A 30 -2.97 -19.62 -7.29
CA GLN A 30 -3.02 -20.67 -8.31
C GLN A 30 -2.39 -21.99 -7.82
N LYS A 31 -1.31 -21.94 -7.03
CA LYS A 31 -0.68 -23.12 -6.42
C LYS A 31 -1.63 -23.89 -5.50
N ARG A 32 -2.63 -23.21 -4.90
CA ARG A 32 -3.70 -23.83 -4.10
C ARG A 32 -4.85 -24.39 -4.95
N GLY A 33 -4.78 -24.25 -6.27
CA GLY A 33 -5.84 -24.64 -7.20
C GLY A 33 -6.99 -23.63 -7.29
N TRP A 34 -6.84 -22.42 -6.73
CA TRP A 34 -7.85 -21.36 -6.80
C TRP A 34 -7.98 -20.84 -8.23
N GLU A 35 -9.21 -20.50 -8.62
CA GLU A 35 -9.51 -19.94 -9.94
C GLU A 35 -9.28 -18.43 -9.92
N LEU A 36 -8.59 -17.89 -10.93
CA LEU A 36 -8.23 -16.48 -10.99
C LEU A 36 -9.02 -15.75 -12.07
N PHE A 37 -9.44 -14.53 -11.74
CA PHE A 37 -10.17 -13.63 -12.63
C PHE A 37 -9.51 -12.25 -12.60
N TYR A 38 -9.05 -11.80 -13.76
CA TYR A 38 -8.39 -10.52 -13.96
C TYR A 38 -9.40 -9.43 -14.31
N MET A 39 -9.24 -8.26 -13.68
CA MET A 39 -9.97 -7.03 -13.94
C MET A 39 -9.02 -5.84 -13.83
N GLU A 40 -9.25 -4.82 -14.66
CA GLU A 40 -8.75 -3.47 -14.47
C GLU A 40 -9.86 -2.59 -13.86
N GLN A 41 -9.50 -1.40 -13.38
CA GLN A 41 -10.47 -0.46 -12.79
C GLN A 41 -11.65 -0.16 -13.73
N ARG A 42 -11.38 0.00 -15.03
CA ARG A 42 -12.38 0.28 -16.07
C ARG A 42 -13.39 -0.85 -16.30
N ASP A 43 -13.06 -2.06 -15.87
CA ASP A 43 -13.90 -3.23 -16.10
C ASP A 43 -15.03 -3.32 -15.05
N LEU A 44 -14.90 -2.60 -13.93
CA LEU A 44 -15.90 -2.54 -12.86
C LEU A 44 -17.04 -1.61 -13.25
N TYR A 45 -18.27 -2.05 -13.03
CA TYR A 45 -19.44 -1.21 -13.24
C TYR A 45 -20.62 -1.65 -12.38
N GLN A 46 -21.66 -0.82 -12.33
CA GLN A 46 -22.95 -1.17 -11.75
C GLN A 46 -24.01 -1.14 -12.84
N ALA A 47 -24.86 -2.17 -12.89
CA ALA A 47 -26.06 -2.17 -13.69
C ALA A 47 -27.23 -2.63 -12.83
N GLU A 48 -28.33 -1.85 -12.83
CA GLU A 48 -29.57 -2.19 -12.11
C GLU A 48 -29.36 -2.53 -10.61
N GLY A 49 -28.46 -1.79 -9.95
CA GLY A 49 -28.16 -1.98 -8.53
C GLY A 49 -27.21 -3.16 -8.22
N GLN A 50 -26.70 -3.85 -9.24
CA GLN A 50 -25.78 -4.98 -9.07
C GLN A 50 -24.37 -4.61 -9.51
N ALA A 51 -23.39 -4.96 -8.69
CA ALA A 51 -21.98 -4.75 -8.97
C ALA A 51 -21.46 -5.86 -9.89
N ARG A 52 -20.90 -5.47 -11.03
CA ARG A 52 -20.51 -6.34 -12.14
C ARG A 52 -19.10 -6.01 -12.61
N ALA A 53 -18.51 -6.94 -13.37
CA ALA A 53 -17.32 -6.64 -14.13
C ALA A 53 -17.20 -7.43 -15.44
N ARG A 54 -16.42 -6.87 -16.37
CA ARG A 54 -15.89 -7.59 -17.53
C ARG A 54 -14.60 -8.31 -17.12
N MET A 55 -14.71 -9.58 -16.74
CA MET A 55 -13.61 -10.36 -16.18
C MET A 55 -12.97 -11.25 -17.23
N LYS A 56 -11.66 -11.50 -17.11
CA LYS A 56 -10.96 -12.50 -17.92
C LYS A 56 -10.43 -13.62 -17.01
N PRO A 57 -10.73 -14.90 -17.27
CA PRO A 57 -10.05 -16.00 -16.60
C PRO A 57 -8.54 -15.84 -16.76
N LEU A 58 -7.81 -15.98 -15.66
CA LEU A 58 -6.37 -15.70 -15.60
C LEU A 58 -5.61 -16.98 -15.25
N LYS A 59 -4.53 -17.22 -15.99
CA LYS A 59 -3.45 -18.11 -15.56
C LYS A 59 -2.18 -17.29 -15.41
N VAL A 60 -1.41 -17.57 -14.37
CA VAL A 60 -0.10 -16.95 -14.14
C VAL A 60 1.01 -17.98 -14.14
N PHE A 61 2.21 -17.57 -14.53
CA PHE A 61 3.36 -18.47 -14.63
C PHE A 61 4.60 -17.82 -14.03
N ALA A 62 5.44 -18.64 -13.41
CA ALA A 62 6.76 -18.23 -12.94
C ALA A 62 7.78 -18.23 -14.11
N SER A 63 7.47 -17.48 -15.18
CA SER A 63 8.35 -17.30 -16.35
C SER A 63 8.41 -15.81 -16.73
N PRO A 64 9.63 -15.23 -16.87
CA PRO A 64 9.79 -13.85 -17.30
C PRO A 64 9.42 -13.62 -18.77
N GLU A 65 9.34 -14.66 -19.61
CA GLU A 65 8.94 -14.55 -21.02
C GLU A 65 7.42 -14.57 -21.19
N LYS A 66 6.70 -15.23 -20.27
CA LYS A 66 5.26 -15.34 -20.28
C LYS A 66 4.76 -15.52 -18.85
N TRP A 67 4.50 -14.42 -18.14
CA TRP A 67 4.04 -14.47 -16.75
C TRP A 67 2.53 -14.56 -16.59
N PHE A 68 1.76 -14.41 -17.67
CA PHE A 68 0.31 -14.49 -17.64
C PHE A 68 -0.29 -14.99 -18.97
N GLU A 69 -1.53 -15.47 -18.89
CA GLU A 69 -2.40 -15.78 -20.02
C GLU A 69 -3.83 -15.42 -19.63
N LEU A 70 -4.52 -14.66 -20.48
CA LEU A 70 -5.91 -14.28 -20.31
C LEU A 70 -6.79 -15.10 -21.24
N GLY A 71 -7.88 -15.64 -20.69
CA GLY A 71 -8.95 -16.26 -21.47
C GLY A 71 -9.93 -15.24 -22.03
N ASP A 72 -11.01 -15.75 -22.61
CA ASP A 72 -12.09 -14.92 -23.15
C ASP A 72 -12.78 -14.10 -22.06
N GLU A 73 -13.07 -12.84 -22.39
CA GLU A 73 -13.79 -11.93 -21.52
C GLU A 73 -15.22 -12.42 -21.26
N LYS A 74 -15.64 -12.31 -20.00
CA LYS A 74 -16.98 -12.67 -19.54
C LYS A 74 -17.56 -11.56 -18.70
N ASP A 75 -18.85 -11.34 -18.88
CA ASP A 75 -19.61 -10.46 -18.00
C ASP A 75 -20.15 -11.27 -16.82
N ALA A 76 -19.82 -10.86 -15.60
CA ALA A 76 -20.21 -11.59 -14.39
C ALA A 76 -20.53 -10.65 -13.23
N LEU A 77 -21.28 -11.16 -12.25
CA LEU A 77 -21.47 -10.47 -10.99
C LEU A 77 -20.17 -10.52 -10.19
N LEU A 78 -19.84 -9.44 -9.48
CA LEU A 78 -18.73 -9.50 -8.52
C LEU A 78 -19.04 -10.50 -7.40
N SER A 79 -20.32 -10.71 -7.07
CA SER A 79 -20.78 -11.73 -6.10
C SER A 79 -20.60 -13.17 -6.58
N ASP A 80 -20.21 -13.39 -7.83
CA ASP A 80 -19.77 -14.70 -8.31
C ASP A 80 -18.31 -15.00 -7.93
N LEU A 81 -17.63 -14.12 -7.19
CA LEU A 81 -16.29 -14.35 -6.66
C LEU A 81 -16.38 -14.61 -5.16
N ASP A 82 -15.43 -15.37 -4.62
CA ASP A 82 -15.34 -15.59 -3.17
C ASP A 82 -14.49 -14.49 -2.52
N VAL A 83 -13.44 -14.04 -3.23
CA VAL A 83 -12.53 -12.99 -2.79
C VAL A 83 -12.14 -12.07 -3.95
N ILE A 84 -11.98 -10.77 -3.68
CA ILE A 84 -11.42 -9.78 -4.61
C ILE A 84 -10.22 -9.11 -3.96
N LEU A 85 -9.06 -9.18 -4.62
CA LEU A 85 -7.86 -8.44 -4.27
C LEU A 85 -7.91 -7.06 -4.96
N MET A 86 -8.06 -5.99 -4.19
CA MET A 86 -7.94 -4.62 -4.67
C MET A 86 -6.46 -4.21 -4.64
N ARG A 87 -5.81 -4.29 -5.81
CA ARG A 87 -4.37 -4.11 -6.01
C ARG A 87 -4.05 -3.02 -7.03
N LYS A 88 -4.99 -2.08 -7.24
CA LYS A 88 -4.76 -0.87 -8.02
C LYS A 88 -3.75 0.02 -7.29
N ASP A 89 -2.71 0.46 -7.98
CA ASP A 89 -1.74 1.39 -7.43
C ASP A 89 -2.37 2.79 -7.24
N PRO A 90 -1.90 3.58 -6.25
CA PRO A 90 -2.26 4.99 -6.14
C PRO A 90 -1.97 5.78 -7.44
N PRO A 91 -2.51 7.00 -7.61
CA PRO A 91 -3.01 7.90 -6.57
C PRO A 91 -4.35 7.46 -5.96
N PHE A 92 -4.58 7.88 -4.71
CA PHE A 92 -5.90 7.78 -4.09
C PHE A 92 -6.74 8.97 -4.55
N ASP A 93 -7.39 8.83 -5.70
CA ASP A 93 -8.26 9.83 -6.30
C ASP A 93 -9.74 9.43 -6.21
N MET A 94 -10.62 10.23 -6.83
CA MET A 94 -12.05 9.94 -6.82
C MET A 94 -12.41 8.67 -7.59
N GLU A 95 -11.64 8.27 -8.61
CA GLU A 95 -11.90 7.01 -9.32
C GLU A 95 -11.56 5.81 -8.45
N PHE A 96 -10.47 5.89 -7.67
CA PHE A 96 -10.18 4.91 -6.64
C PHE A 96 -11.34 4.81 -5.64
N VAL A 97 -11.85 5.95 -5.16
CA VAL A 97 -13.02 6.02 -4.26
C VAL A 97 -14.26 5.39 -4.89
N TYR A 98 -14.60 5.70 -6.14
CA TYR A 98 -15.76 5.10 -6.81
C TYR A 98 -15.62 3.58 -6.97
N SER A 99 -14.42 3.11 -7.25
CA SER A 99 -14.11 1.68 -7.29
C SER A 99 -14.41 1.02 -5.94
N THR A 100 -14.08 1.69 -4.82
CA THR A 100 -14.41 1.16 -3.48
C THR A 100 -15.92 1.02 -3.26
N TYR A 101 -16.77 1.90 -3.81
CA TYR A 101 -18.23 1.76 -3.67
C TYR A 101 -18.77 0.55 -4.46
N LEU A 102 -18.21 0.26 -5.64
CA LEU A 102 -18.57 -0.93 -6.42
C LEU A 102 -18.13 -2.22 -5.69
N LEU A 103 -16.92 -2.22 -5.15
CA LEU A 103 -16.40 -3.34 -4.36
C LEU A 103 -17.15 -3.53 -3.04
N GLU A 104 -17.64 -2.46 -2.42
CA GLU A 104 -18.46 -2.53 -1.20
C GLU A 104 -19.84 -3.16 -1.44
N GLN A 105 -20.40 -2.98 -2.64
CA GLN A 105 -21.62 -3.71 -3.04
C GLN A 105 -21.34 -5.22 -3.15
N ALA A 106 -20.19 -5.61 -3.71
CA ALA A 106 -19.76 -7.01 -3.74
C ALA A 106 -19.52 -7.55 -2.31
N GLU A 107 -18.87 -6.77 -1.45
CA GLU A 107 -18.67 -7.10 -0.03
C GLU A 107 -20.02 -7.35 0.68
N THR A 108 -20.99 -6.46 0.47
CA THR A 108 -22.35 -6.57 1.02
C THR A 108 -23.06 -7.84 0.52
N ALA A 109 -22.77 -8.27 -0.71
CA ALA A 109 -23.28 -9.51 -1.29
C ALA A 109 -22.54 -10.78 -0.84
N GLY A 110 -21.56 -10.67 0.06
CA GLY A 110 -20.87 -11.81 0.69
C GLY A 110 -19.44 -12.06 0.20
N VAL A 111 -18.90 -11.25 -0.72
CA VAL A 111 -17.52 -11.37 -1.21
C VAL A 111 -16.53 -10.86 -0.17
N LEU A 112 -15.36 -11.49 -0.04
CA LEU A 112 -14.27 -10.92 0.76
C LEU A 112 -13.48 -9.95 -0.10
N VAL A 113 -13.42 -8.67 0.27
CA VAL A 113 -12.57 -7.71 -0.45
C VAL A 113 -11.32 -7.41 0.37
N VAL A 114 -10.15 -7.60 -0.23
CA VAL A 114 -8.85 -7.40 0.40
C VAL A 114 -8.15 -6.21 -0.27
N ASN A 115 -7.99 -5.06 0.38
CA ASN A 115 -8.50 -4.69 1.72
C ASN A 115 -9.95 -4.19 1.72
N LYS A 116 -10.56 -4.09 2.90
CA LYS A 116 -11.95 -3.62 3.08
C LYS A 116 -12.18 -2.26 2.40
N PRO A 117 -13.19 -2.11 1.51
CA PRO A 117 -13.41 -0.88 0.73
C PRO A 117 -13.64 0.37 1.57
N GLN A 118 -14.46 0.26 2.63
CA GLN A 118 -14.68 1.36 3.56
C GLN A 118 -13.37 1.82 4.20
N SER A 119 -12.55 0.87 4.66
CA SER A 119 -11.31 1.19 5.35
C SER A 119 -10.24 1.74 4.43
N LEU A 120 -10.25 1.40 3.13
CA LEU A 120 -9.44 2.08 2.13
C LEU A 120 -9.79 3.58 2.03
N ARG A 121 -11.06 3.97 2.20
CA ARG A 121 -11.48 5.37 2.24
C ARG A 121 -11.14 6.06 3.57
N ASP A 122 -11.25 5.34 4.67
CA ASP A 122 -11.00 5.88 6.01
C ASP A 122 -9.50 6.05 6.31
N CYS A 123 -8.64 5.20 5.72
CA CYS A 123 -7.24 5.06 6.12
C CYS A 123 -6.29 5.60 5.04
N ASN A 124 -6.28 6.93 4.83
CA ASN A 124 -5.26 7.56 3.99
C ASN A 124 -3.85 7.24 4.50
N GLU A 125 -2.94 6.86 3.60
CA GLU A 125 -1.66 6.23 3.97
C GLU A 125 -0.75 7.09 4.85
N LYS A 126 -0.88 8.42 4.79
CA LYS A 126 -0.12 9.35 5.65
C LYS A 126 -0.90 9.74 6.89
N LEU A 127 -2.16 10.15 6.74
CA LEU A 127 -2.99 10.57 7.88
C LEU A 127 -3.26 9.43 8.87
N PHE A 128 -3.40 8.19 8.38
CA PHE A 128 -3.68 7.04 9.23
C PHE A 128 -2.55 6.76 10.22
N ALA A 129 -1.29 7.01 9.83
CA ALA A 129 -0.15 6.89 10.74
C ALA A 129 -0.28 7.82 11.96
N THR A 130 -0.97 8.96 11.84
CA THR A 130 -1.13 9.93 12.94
C THR A 130 -2.07 9.45 14.05
N LEU A 131 -2.79 8.34 13.85
CA LEU A 131 -3.52 7.66 14.91
C LEU A 131 -2.61 6.92 15.90
N PHE A 132 -1.31 6.81 15.57
CA PHE A 132 -0.28 6.20 16.41
C PHE A 132 0.82 7.23 16.73
N PRO A 133 0.50 8.34 17.42
CA PRO A 133 1.46 9.42 17.67
C PRO A 133 2.69 8.96 18.47
N GLN A 134 2.57 7.89 19.26
CA GLN A 134 3.67 7.25 19.99
C GLN A 134 4.67 6.52 19.07
N CYS A 135 4.30 6.28 17.81
CA CYS A 135 5.14 5.62 16.80
C CYS A 135 5.72 6.60 15.78
N THR A 136 5.10 7.75 15.55
CA THR A 136 5.49 8.69 14.49
C THR A 136 6.60 9.66 14.94
N PRO A 137 7.34 10.29 14.00
CA PRO A 137 8.10 11.48 14.36
C PRO A 137 7.14 12.63 14.72
N PRO A 138 7.63 13.76 15.29
CA PRO A 138 6.84 14.98 15.37
C PRO A 138 6.22 15.28 14.00
N THR A 139 4.89 15.43 13.97
CA THR A 139 4.11 15.51 12.73
C THR A 139 3.04 16.58 12.86
N ILE A 140 2.84 17.36 11.79
CA ILE A 140 1.70 18.26 11.64
C ILE A 140 1.08 18.09 10.25
N VAL A 141 -0.25 18.25 10.18
CA VAL A 141 -0.98 18.33 8.91
C VAL A 141 -1.74 19.65 8.88
N SER A 142 -1.48 20.46 7.87
CA SER A 142 -2.14 21.75 7.68
C SER A 142 -1.97 22.24 6.25
N ARG A 143 -2.82 23.19 5.87
CA ARG A 143 -2.71 24.00 4.64
C ARG A 143 -2.41 25.47 4.95
N ARG A 144 -2.36 25.83 6.23
CA ARG A 144 -2.16 27.20 6.70
C ARG A 144 -0.66 27.53 6.82
N PRO A 145 -0.13 28.49 6.05
CA PRO A 145 1.31 28.79 6.05
C PRO A 145 1.86 29.22 7.40
N ASP A 146 1.10 29.98 8.20
CA ASP A 146 1.52 30.43 9.53
C ASP A 146 1.75 29.25 10.49
N VAL A 147 0.84 28.27 10.48
CA VAL A 147 0.93 27.05 11.27
C VAL A 147 2.11 26.18 10.81
N LEU A 148 2.28 26.03 9.48
CA LEU A 148 3.34 25.21 8.89
C LEU A 148 4.73 25.80 9.13
N ARG A 149 4.87 27.13 9.06
CA ARG A 149 6.13 27.83 9.37
C ARG A 149 6.49 27.70 10.84
N ALA A 150 5.54 27.92 11.74
CA ALA A 150 5.80 27.77 13.18
C ALA A 150 6.32 26.38 13.53
N PHE A 151 5.80 25.32 12.89
CA PHE A 151 6.30 23.97 13.07
C PHE A 151 7.71 23.78 12.50
N ALA A 152 7.96 24.26 11.27
CA ALA A 152 9.27 24.18 10.64
C ALA A 152 10.35 24.93 11.44
N ASP A 153 10.02 26.13 11.95
CA ASP A 153 10.90 26.95 12.77
C ASP A 153 11.21 26.28 14.12
N HIS A 154 10.21 25.63 14.73
CA HIS A 154 10.38 24.93 16.00
C HIS A 154 11.31 23.71 15.89
N HIS A 155 11.20 22.93 14.81
CA HIS A 155 11.96 21.69 14.64
C HIS A 155 13.28 21.86 13.88
N GLY A 156 13.43 22.91 13.07
CA GLY A 156 14.67 23.29 12.40
C GLY A 156 15.13 22.38 11.25
N ASP A 157 14.73 21.11 11.20
CA ASP A 157 14.97 20.20 10.08
C ASP A 157 13.76 19.30 9.86
N VAL A 158 13.08 19.48 8.73
CA VAL A 158 11.77 18.89 8.47
C VAL A 158 11.64 18.35 7.05
N ILE A 159 10.76 17.36 6.90
CA ILE A 159 10.29 16.83 5.62
C ILE A 159 8.87 17.33 5.37
N LEU A 160 8.63 17.89 4.18
CA LEU A 160 7.31 18.32 3.71
C LEU A 160 6.87 17.41 2.56
N LYS A 161 5.62 16.91 2.62
CA LYS A 161 5.07 15.97 1.62
C LYS A 161 3.56 16.15 1.42
N PRO A 162 3.03 15.91 0.21
CA PRO A 162 1.59 15.89 -0.05
C PRO A 162 0.92 14.66 0.58
N LEU A 163 -0.41 14.67 0.70
CA LEU A 163 -1.17 13.58 1.34
C LEU A 163 -1.60 12.45 0.39
N ASP A 164 -1.59 12.70 -0.92
CA ASP A 164 -2.15 11.84 -1.98
C ASP A 164 -1.09 11.14 -2.84
N GLY A 165 0.16 11.61 -2.80
CA GLY A 165 1.27 11.05 -3.57
C GLY A 165 1.84 9.75 -3.02
N MET A 166 2.42 8.93 -3.89
CA MET A 166 3.15 7.71 -3.57
C MET A 166 4.61 7.76 -4.06
N GLY A 167 5.44 6.81 -3.65
CA GLY A 167 6.76 6.56 -4.26
C GLY A 167 7.79 7.67 -4.09
N GLY A 168 7.60 8.59 -3.14
CA GLY A 168 8.51 9.71 -2.92
C GLY A 168 8.27 10.92 -3.83
N SER A 169 7.10 11.02 -4.46
CA SER A 169 6.73 12.21 -5.23
C SER A 169 6.58 13.44 -4.32
N SER A 170 7.14 14.57 -4.74
CA SER A 170 7.03 15.87 -4.06
C SER A 170 7.42 15.85 -2.57
N ILE A 171 8.47 15.08 -2.22
CA ILE A 171 9.08 15.12 -0.89
C ILE A 171 10.19 16.18 -0.88
N PHE A 172 10.08 17.14 0.02
CA PHE A 172 11.06 18.21 0.20
C PHE A 172 11.65 18.14 1.60
N ARG A 173 12.97 18.36 1.71
CA ARG A 173 13.62 18.63 3.00
C ARG A 173 13.84 20.14 3.14
N HIS A 174 13.54 20.67 4.32
CA HIS A 174 13.85 22.04 4.68
C HIS A 174 14.62 22.06 5.99
N THR A 175 15.74 22.75 5.98
CA THR A 175 16.57 23.02 7.16
C THR A 175 16.59 24.52 7.44
N ALA A 176 16.62 24.89 8.72
CA ALA A 176 16.61 26.27 9.19
C ALA A 176 17.68 27.11 8.47
N GLY A 177 17.30 28.32 8.06
CA GLY A 177 18.17 29.23 7.31
C GLY A 177 18.15 29.04 5.78
N HIS A 178 17.50 28.00 5.24
CA HIS A 178 17.32 27.87 3.79
C HIS A 178 16.16 28.76 3.28
N PRO A 179 16.34 29.52 2.19
CA PRO A 179 15.35 30.52 1.74
C PRO A 179 14.07 29.91 1.13
N ASN A 180 14.06 28.62 0.82
CA ASN A 180 13.05 28.01 -0.07
C ASN A 180 11.75 27.58 0.63
N LEU A 181 11.62 27.73 1.96
CA LEU A 181 10.41 27.27 2.67
C LEU A 181 9.12 27.86 2.08
N SER A 182 9.12 29.16 1.75
CA SER A 182 7.94 29.82 1.18
C SER A 182 7.46 29.16 -0.12
N VAL A 183 8.38 28.92 -1.06
CA VAL A 183 8.06 28.33 -2.36
C VAL A 183 7.63 26.87 -2.20
N ILE A 184 8.25 26.11 -1.30
CA ILE A 184 7.85 24.73 -1.00
C ILE A 184 6.40 24.71 -0.48
N LEU A 185 6.07 25.58 0.48
CA LEU A 185 4.72 25.68 1.03
C LEU A 185 3.70 26.10 -0.03
N GLU A 186 4.00 27.12 -0.83
CA GLU A 186 3.13 27.57 -1.93
C GLU A 186 2.86 26.46 -2.94
N THR A 187 3.90 25.71 -3.30
CA THR A 187 3.81 24.60 -4.27
C THR A 187 2.98 23.45 -3.70
N LEU A 188 3.34 22.94 -2.52
CA LEU A 188 2.70 21.75 -1.95
C LEU A 188 1.26 22.01 -1.49
N THR A 189 0.98 23.21 -0.96
CA THR A 189 -0.38 23.55 -0.50
C THR A 189 -1.26 24.07 -1.62
N LEU A 190 -0.77 24.18 -2.86
CA LEU A 190 -1.43 24.88 -3.95
C LEU A 190 -1.95 26.25 -3.48
N HIS A 191 -1.04 27.09 -2.98
CA HIS A 191 -1.34 28.38 -2.37
C HIS A 191 -2.42 28.33 -1.26
N GLY A 192 -2.35 27.33 -0.38
CA GLY A 192 -3.24 27.16 0.78
C GLY A 192 -4.55 26.44 0.50
N GLN A 193 -4.75 25.86 -0.69
CA GLN A 193 -5.94 25.12 -1.06
C GLN A 193 -5.90 23.65 -0.60
N GLN A 194 -4.71 23.07 -0.49
CA GLN A 194 -4.47 21.65 -0.20
C GLN A 194 -3.74 21.42 1.12
N GLN A 195 -4.13 20.36 1.82
CA GLN A 195 -3.47 19.90 3.04
C GLN A 195 -2.15 19.22 2.71
N ILE A 196 -1.13 19.51 3.51
CA ILE A 196 0.19 18.85 3.43
C ILE A 196 0.58 18.32 4.80
N MET A 197 1.53 17.39 4.80
CA MET A 197 2.15 16.89 6.02
C MET A 197 3.57 17.43 6.16
N ILE A 198 3.94 17.87 7.37
CA ILE A 198 5.32 18.14 7.75
C ILE A 198 5.71 17.20 8.89
N GLN A 199 6.87 16.56 8.78
CA GLN A 199 7.45 15.70 9.82
C GLN A 199 8.86 16.16 10.17
N GLY A 200 9.30 15.93 11.41
CA GLY A 200 10.72 16.07 11.75
C GLY A 200 11.60 15.17 10.86
N TYR A 201 12.73 15.70 10.38
CA TYR A 201 13.67 14.91 9.58
C TYR A 201 14.28 13.80 10.44
N LEU A 202 14.41 12.60 9.85
CA LEU A 202 14.95 11.42 10.50
C LEU A 202 16.30 11.05 9.87
N PRO A 203 17.45 11.34 10.54
CA PRO A 203 18.77 11.03 10.02
C PRO A 203 18.98 9.54 9.69
N ALA A 204 18.27 8.65 10.40
CA ALA A 204 18.30 7.20 10.19
C ALA A 204 17.83 6.74 8.79
N ILE A 205 17.31 7.64 7.94
CA ILE A 205 16.99 7.32 6.53
C ILE A 205 18.21 6.81 5.76
N VAL A 206 19.44 7.15 6.19
CA VAL A 206 20.68 6.61 5.61
C VAL A 206 20.79 5.09 5.75
N ASP A 207 20.18 4.51 6.79
CA ASP A 207 20.14 3.07 7.03
C ASP A 207 18.98 2.37 6.29
N GLY A 208 18.12 3.18 5.66
CA GLY A 208 17.01 2.76 4.82
C GLY A 208 15.64 2.97 5.44
N ASP A 209 14.67 3.21 4.56
CA ASP A 209 13.24 3.22 4.88
C ASP A 209 12.71 1.78 4.82
N LYS A 210 12.45 1.17 5.98
CA LYS A 210 12.03 -0.23 6.10
C LYS A 210 10.56 -0.39 5.72
N ARG A 211 10.29 -1.26 4.74
CA ARG A 211 8.96 -1.78 4.42
C ARG A 211 8.70 -3.04 5.24
N ILE A 212 7.84 -2.95 6.25
CA ILE A 212 7.36 -4.08 7.06
C ILE A 212 6.00 -4.49 6.52
N LEU A 213 5.86 -5.75 6.10
CA LEU A 213 4.58 -6.28 5.64
C LEU A 213 3.78 -6.85 6.81
N MET A 214 2.51 -6.53 6.85
CA MET A 214 1.54 -6.98 7.85
C MET A 214 0.48 -7.83 7.18
N ILE A 215 0.16 -8.98 7.75
CA ILE A 215 -0.89 -9.89 7.29
C ILE A 215 -1.87 -10.12 8.46
N ASP A 216 -3.12 -9.71 8.28
CA ASP A 216 -4.19 -9.79 9.30
C ASP A 216 -3.75 -9.27 10.68
N GLY A 217 -3.00 -8.17 10.69
CA GLY A 217 -2.48 -7.52 11.90
C GLY A 217 -1.16 -8.08 12.45
N GLU A 218 -0.61 -9.16 11.88
CA GLU A 218 0.67 -9.75 12.31
C GLU A 218 1.81 -9.38 11.34
N PRO A 219 3.02 -9.05 11.84
CA PRO A 219 4.15 -8.73 10.99
C PRO A 219 4.77 -9.99 10.36
N VAL A 220 5.18 -9.88 9.09
CA VAL A 220 6.16 -10.81 8.49
C VAL A 220 7.51 -10.61 9.20
N ASP A 221 8.22 -11.70 9.50
CA ASP A 221 9.47 -11.68 10.29
C ASP A 221 10.65 -10.90 9.67
N TYR A 222 10.50 -10.51 8.40
CA TYR A 222 11.50 -9.78 7.63
C TYR A 222 10.88 -8.54 6.99
N CYS A 223 11.70 -7.52 6.80
CA CYS A 223 11.37 -6.29 6.08
C CYS A 223 12.32 -6.09 4.91
N LEU A 224 11.99 -5.13 4.05
CA LEU A 224 12.92 -4.60 3.05
C LEU A 224 13.34 -3.18 3.45
N ALA A 225 14.59 -2.99 3.85
CA ALA A 225 15.19 -1.66 4.03
C ALA A 225 15.50 -1.06 2.67
N ARG A 226 14.91 0.11 2.35
CA ARG A 226 15.08 0.79 1.06
C ARG A 226 16.02 1.97 1.26
N ILE A 227 17.28 1.79 0.87
CA ILE A 227 18.38 2.72 1.14
C ILE A 227 18.44 3.75 -0.01
N PRO A 228 18.45 5.07 0.29
CA PRO A 228 18.57 6.11 -0.74
C PRO A 228 19.83 5.98 -1.59
N ALA A 229 19.76 6.42 -2.84
CA ALA A 229 20.94 6.60 -3.67
C ALA A 229 21.80 7.78 -3.15
N ALA A 230 23.09 7.80 -3.51
CA ALA A 230 23.97 8.91 -3.13
C ALA A 230 23.42 10.25 -3.66
N GLY A 231 23.25 11.23 -2.77
CA GLY A 231 22.68 12.55 -3.10
C GLY A 231 21.15 12.60 -3.15
N GLU A 232 20.46 11.49 -2.90
CA GLU A 232 18.99 11.41 -2.86
C GLU A 232 18.48 11.37 -1.42
N THR A 233 17.37 12.04 -1.14
CA THR A 233 16.77 12.08 0.22
C THR A 233 15.72 10.98 0.39
N ARG A 234 15.30 10.35 -0.70
CA ARG A 234 14.22 9.36 -0.76
C ARG A 234 14.76 7.94 -0.80
N GLY A 235 14.26 7.08 0.09
CA GLY A 235 14.61 5.66 0.12
C GLY A 235 13.87 4.80 -0.91
N ASN A 236 12.74 5.27 -1.46
CA ASN A 236 11.85 4.46 -2.28
C ASN A 236 12.55 3.80 -3.48
N LEU A 237 12.25 2.52 -3.75
CA LEU A 237 12.79 1.79 -4.91
C LEU A 237 12.43 2.48 -6.24
N ALA A 238 11.25 3.12 -6.31
CA ALA A 238 10.82 3.90 -7.46
C ALA A 238 11.69 5.14 -7.75
N ALA A 239 12.38 5.66 -6.72
CA ALA A 239 13.33 6.77 -6.82
C ALA A 239 14.79 6.30 -6.98
N GLY A 240 15.02 5.01 -7.27
CA GLY A 240 16.36 4.44 -7.47
C GLY A 240 17.04 3.92 -6.19
N GLY A 241 16.32 3.82 -5.07
CA GLY A 241 16.84 3.23 -3.85
C GLY A 241 17.21 1.74 -4.00
N ARG A 242 18.16 1.28 -3.17
CA ARG A 242 18.58 -0.14 -3.10
C ARG A 242 17.80 -0.84 -2.00
N GLY A 243 17.14 -1.95 -2.33
CA GLY A 243 16.48 -2.82 -1.36
C GLY A 243 17.48 -3.78 -0.69
N GLU A 244 17.39 -3.90 0.63
CA GLU A 244 18.14 -4.87 1.43
C GLU A 244 17.19 -5.53 2.42
N ALA A 245 16.98 -6.84 2.27
CA ALA A 245 16.08 -7.58 3.14
C ALA A 245 16.75 -7.83 4.50
N ARG A 246 16.03 -7.62 5.59
CA ARG A 246 16.55 -7.74 6.97
C ARG A 246 15.50 -8.36 7.90
N PRO A 247 15.90 -9.11 8.95
CA PRO A 247 14.98 -9.48 10.03
C PRO A 247 14.42 -8.23 10.73
N LEU A 248 13.20 -8.33 11.26
CA LEU A 248 12.63 -7.26 12.09
C LEU A 248 13.40 -7.09 13.39
N THR A 249 13.69 -5.84 13.75
CA THR A 249 14.22 -5.49 15.07
C THR A 249 13.12 -5.54 16.15
N GLU A 250 13.52 -5.46 17.42
CA GLU A 250 12.55 -5.37 18.53
C GLU A 250 11.64 -4.14 18.39
N LYS A 251 12.20 -3.00 17.98
CA LYS A 251 11.42 -1.77 17.77
C LYS A 251 10.44 -1.91 16.60
N ASP A 252 10.84 -2.59 15.53
CA ASP A 252 9.94 -2.88 14.39
C ASP A 252 8.73 -3.72 14.84
N ARG A 253 8.99 -4.78 15.61
CA ARG A 253 7.93 -5.63 16.17
C ARG A 253 7.05 -4.86 17.15
N TRP A 254 7.63 -3.97 17.95
CA TRP A 254 6.87 -3.12 18.85
C TRP A 254 5.92 -2.18 18.07
N ILE A 255 6.39 -1.50 17.02
CA ILE A 255 5.54 -0.67 16.15
C ILE A 255 4.44 -1.51 15.52
N ALA A 256 4.79 -2.66 14.94
CA ALA A 256 3.84 -3.58 14.34
C ALA A 256 2.76 -4.02 15.34
N ALA A 257 3.12 -4.30 16.60
CA ALA A 257 2.18 -4.64 17.66
C ALA A 257 1.26 -3.49 18.09
N GLN A 258 1.70 -2.23 17.97
CA GLN A 258 0.83 -1.07 18.22
C GLN A 258 -0.23 -0.91 17.11
N VAL A 259 0.17 -1.14 15.85
CA VAL A 259 -0.67 -0.90 14.67
C VAL A 259 -1.58 -2.09 14.37
N GLY A 260 -1.07 -3.31 14.55
CA GLY A 260 -1.70 -4.59 14.17
C GLY A 260 -3.16 -4.77 14.60
N PRO A 261 -3.52 -4.52 15.88
CA PRO A 261 -4.91 -4.65 16.34
C PRO A 261 -5.89 -3.77 15.54
N THR A 262 -5.50 -2.54 15.21
CA THR A 262 -6.34 -1.60 14.45
C THR A 262 -6.48 -2.06 13.00
N LEU A 263 -5.43 -2.61 12.39
CA LEU A 263 -5.51 -3.16 11.03
C LEU A 263 -6.53 -4.28 10.95
N ARG A 264 -6.51 -5.19 11.93
CA ARG A 264 -7.43 -6.33 12.03
C ARG A 264 -8.87 -5.86 12.23
N GLU A 265 -9.10 -4.93 13.16
CA GLU A 265 -10.42 -4.34 13.41
C GLU A 265 -11.00 -3.70 12.14
N LYS A 266 -10.16 -3.01 11.37
CA LYS A 266 -10.56 -2.34 10.13
C LYS A 266 -10.58 -3.26 8.90
N GLY A 267 -10.33 -4.56 9.03
CA GLY A 267 -10.30 -5.46 7.87
C GLY A 267 -9.22 -5.11 6.83
N LEU A 268 -8.12 -4.50 7.28
CA LEU A 268 -6.93 -4.24 6.47
C LEU A 268 -6.02 -5.48 6.55
N LEU A 269 -6.31 -6.45 5.68
CA LEU A 269 -5.69 -7.78 5.71
C LEU A 269 -4.24 -7.79 5.20
N PHE A 270 -3.88 -6.93 4.25
CA PHE A 270 -2.52 -6.83 3.72
C PHE A 270 -2.04 -5.37 3.69
N VAL A 271 -1.05 -5.05 4.51
CA VAL A 271 -0.61 -3.65 4.75
C VAL A 271 0.92 -3.58 4.74
N GLY A 272 1.47 -2.46 4.26
CA GLY A 272 2.90 -2.16 4.34
C GLY A 272 3.17 -0.97 5.27
N LEU A 273 3.86 -1.18 6.38
CA LEU A 273 4.34 -0.10 7.24
C LEU A 273 5.67 0.42 6.70
N ASP A 274 5.81 1.74 6.64
CA ASP A 274 7.08 2.40 6.32
C ASP A 274 7.68 2.93 7.62
N VAL A 275 8.89 2.47 7.95
CA VAL A 275 9.59 2.76 9.21
C VAL A 275 11.00 3.24 8.93
N ILE A 276 11.32 4.45 9.38
CA ILE A 276 12.67 5.01 9.32
C ILE A 276 13.25 5.05 10.73
N GLY A 277 14.38 4.36 10.93
CA GLY A 277 14.94 4.16 12.27
C GLY A 277 13.93 3.48 13.19
N GLU A 278 13.44 4.24 14.17
CA GLU A 278 12.48 3.81 15.19
C GLU A 278 11.07 4.40 15.02
N HIS A 279 10.82 5.09 13.90
CA HIS A 279 9.57 5.84 13.70
C HIS A 279 8.78 5.35 12.50
N LEU A 280 7.48 5.18 12.70
CA LEU A 280 6.47 4.96 11.66
C LEU A 280 6.26 6.26 10.88
N THR A 281 6.40 6.21 9.56
CA THR A 281 6.22 7.38 8.69
C THR A 281 4.94 7.32 7.88
N GLU A 282 4.54 6.13 7.42
CA GLU A 282 3.34 5.87 6.59
C GLU A 282 2.78 4.46 6.81
N ILE A 283 1.48 4.27 6.57
CA ILE A 283 0.79 2.97 6.57
C ILE A 283 0.15 2.75 5.19
N ASN A 284 0.78 1.95 4.34
CA ASN A 284 0.33 1.71 2.97
C ASN A 284 -0.75 0.62 2.95
N VAL A 285 -1.99 0.99 2.61
CA VAL A 285 -3.16 0.10 2.64
C VAL A 285 -3.69 -0.27 1.26
N THR A 286 -3.21 0.39 0.20
CA THR A 286 -3.70 0.21 -1.17
C THR A 286 -3.00 -0.97 -1.86
N SER A 287 -1.81 -0.73 -2.39
CA SER A 287 -1.01 -1.70 -3.15
C SER A 287 0.41 -1.84 -2.57
N PRO A 288 0.60 -2.13 -1.26
CA PRO A 288 1.95 -2.32 -0.72
C PRO A 288 2.70 -3.44 -1.47
N THR A 289 3.99 -3.23 -1.69
CA THR A 289 4.88 -4.14 -2.45
C THR A 289 6.05 -4.62 -1.56
N CYS A 290 7.07 -5.24 -2.16
CA CYS A 290 8.27 -5.83 -1.57
C CYS A 290 8.17 -7.32 -1.19
N ILE A 291 7.11 -8.03 -1.61
CA ILE A 291 7.02 -9.49 -1.39
C ILE A 291 8.21 -10.21 -2.04
N ARG A 292 8.44 -9.96 -3.34
CA ARG A 292 9.43 -10.69 -4.13
C ARG A 292 10.85 -10.57 -3.59
N GLU A 293 11.24 -9.37 -3.20
CA GLU A 293 12.58 -9.12 -2.67
C GLU A 293 12.81 -9.84 -1.34
N ILE A 294 11.81 -9.87 -0.45
CA ILE A 294 11.88 -10.56 0.83
C ILE A 294 11.88 -12.08 0.61
N ASP A 295 10.97 -12.60 -0.22
CA ASP A 295 10.90 -14.02 -0.58
C ASP A 295 12.21 -14.52 -1.20
N ASN A 296 12.82 -13.75 -2.11
CA ASN A 296 14.08 -14.14 -2.74
C ASN A 296 15.26 -14.16 -1.75
N ALA A 297 15.25 -13.29 -0.74
CA ALA A 297 16.35 -13.18 0.22
C ALA A 297 16.26 -14.21 1.35
N PHE A 298 15.06 -14.53 1.82
CA PHE A 298 14.85 -15.38 3.01
C PHE A 298 14.08 -16.67 2.73
N GLY A 299 13.66 -16.91 1.48
CA GLY A 299 12.86 -18.09 1.13
C GLY A 299 11.47 -18.09 1.78
N THR A 300 10.92 -16.92 2.07
CA THR A 300 9.55 -16.79 2.59
C THR A 300 8.51 -17.10 1.50
N ASP A 301 7.26 -17.34 1.93
CA ASP A 301 6.10 -17.48 1.05
C ASP A 301 5.02 -16.48 1.48
N ILE A 302 5.32 -15.18 1.39
CA ILE A 302 4.43 -14.13 1.90
C ILE A 302 3.10 -14.13 1.13
N GLY A 303 3.13 -14.43 -0.17
CA GLY A 303 1.92 -14.66 -0.96
C GLY A 303 1.08 -15.81 -0.39
N GLY A 304 1.72 -16.94 -0.05
CA GLY A 304 1.09 -18.07 0.63
C GLY A 304 0.50 -17.70 1.98
N MET A 305 1.22 -16.96 2.82
CA MET A 305 0.75 -16.48 4.12
C MET A 305 -0.52 -15.63 4.01
N LEU A 306 -0.59 -14.75 3.01
CA LEU A 306 -1.80 -13.96 2.74
C LEU A 306 -2.96 -14.86 2.32
N MET A 307 -2.72 -15.86 1.47
CA MET A 307 -3.76 -16.82 1.08
C MET A 307 -4.24 -17.67 2.26
N ASP A 308 -3.39 -17.99 3.23
CA ASP A 308 -3.82 -18.64 4.49
C ASP A 308 -4.77 -17.76 5.30
N ALA A 309 -4.44 -16.47 5.44
CA ALA A 309 -5.32 -15.51 6.11
C ALA A 309 -6.66 -15.38 5.38
N ILE A 310 -6.65 -15.30 4.05
CA ILE A 310 -7.88 -15.26 3.23
C ILE A 310 -8.72 -16.51 3.43
N ASP A 311 -8.12 -17.71 3.35
CA ASP A 311 -8.82 -18.98 3.54
C ASP A 311 -9.46 -19.08 4.93
N GLN A 312 -8.77 -18.61 5.98
CA GLN A 312 -9.32 -18.52 7.33
C GLN A 312 -10.52 -17.57 7.41
N LYS A 313 -10.44 -16.38 6.78
CA LYS A 313 -11.57 -15.43 6.75
C LYS A 313 -12.77 -15.98 5.98
N LEU A 314 -12.54 -16.71 4.89
CA LEU A 314 -13.61 -17.35 4.10
C LEU A 314 -14.30 -18.47 4.90
N LYS A 315 -13.54 -19.27 5.65
CA LYS A 315 -14.08 -20.34 6.52
C LYS A 315 -14.84 -19.84 7.74
N ALA A 316 -14.57 -18.61 8.18
CA ALA A 316 -15.21 -18.00 9.35
C ALA A 316 -16.55 -17.30 9.02
N ARG A 317 -16.96 -17.27 7.75
CA ARG A 317 -18.19 -16.65 7.27
C ARG A 317 -19.38 -17.60 7.30
#